data_AF-A0A7S2JWN3-F1
#
_entry.id   AF-A0A7S2JWN3-F1
#
_cell.length_a   1.000
_cell.length_b   1.000
_cell.length_c   1.000
_cell.angle_alpha   90.00
_cell.angle_beta   90.00
_cell.angle_gamma   90.00
#
_symmetry.space_group_name_H-M   'P 1'
#
loop_
_entity.id
_entity.type
_entity.pdbx_description
1 polymer ?
#
loop_
_entity_poly.entity_id
_entity_poly.type
_entity_poly.pdbx_seq_one_letter_code
_entity_poly.pdbx_strand_id
1 'polypeptide(L)'
;GFPLLGTALTWFVYDVVSWGVGSYTSSIFASSTRAGTIWYMLLINVMATPGFVLTFWMGVFGRRAFQLVGFLGMALCLAVVGVSFGQAPQVLLVIVFGLQKIFDAAGPGATTFIIPGEIFPTRVRASCHGISAAAGKLGAFVGMYNFPSVEHAL
;
A
#
# COMPACT_ATOMS: atom_id res chain seq x y z
N GLY A 1 7.30 24.76 -2.30
CA GLY A 1 7.85 23.68 -3.15
C GLY A 1 7.94 22.36 -2.41
N PHE A 2 8.82 22.27 -1.41
CA PHE A 2 9.16 21.01 -0.72
C PHE A 2 7.99 20.17 -0.18
N PRO A 3 6.94 20.75 0.46
CA PRO A 3 5.83 19.94 0.97
C PRO A 3 4.98 19.31 -0.14
N LEU A 4 4.81 20.01 -1.26
CA LEU A 4 4.06 19.50 -2.42
C LEU A 4 4.80 18.36 -3.12
N LEU A 5 6.11 18.51 -3.30
CA LEU A 5 6.91 17.42 -3.87
C LEU A 5 6.86 16.18 -2.97
N GLY A 6 6.96 16.37 -1.65
CA GLY A 6 6.88 15.27 -0.68
C GLY A 6 5.53 14.54 -0.71
N THR A 7 4.41 15.27 -0.68
CA THR A 7 3.08 14.65 -0.72
C THR A 7 2.79 13.98 -2.06
N ALA A 8 3.15 14.61 -3.17
CA ALA A 8 2.96 14.04 -4.50
C ALA A 8 3.81 12.80 -4.72
N LEU A 9 5.10 12.82 -4.34
CA LEU A 9 6.00 11.69 -4.53
C LEU A 9 5.60 10.50 -3.63
N THR A 10 5.27 10.75 -2.37
CA THR A 10 4.87 9.67 -1.46
C THR A 10 3.56 9.04 -1.89
N TRP A 11 2.57 9.82 -2.34
CA TRP A 11 1.32 9.28 -2.87
C TRP A 11 1.55 8.53 -4.20
N PHE A 12 2.38 9.06 -5.09
CA PHE A 12 2.76 8.36 -6.33
C PHE A 12 3.38 6.99 -6.03
N VAL A 13 4.42 6.93 -5.18
CA VAL A 13 5.12 5.67 -4.85
C VAL A 13 4.19 4.70 -4.14
N TYR A 14 3.36 5.20 -3.22
CA TYR A 14 2.35 4.38 -2.56
C TYR A 14 1.39 3.74 -3.57
N ASP A 15 0.81 4.53 -4.48
CA ASP A 15 -0.16 4.04 -5.44
C ASP A 15 0.48 3.08 -6.47
N VAL A 16 1.75 3.28 -6.87
CA VAL A 16 2.49 2.31 -7.72
C VAL A 16 2.47 0.92 -7.08
N VAL A 17 2.83 0.85 -5.79
CA VAL A 17 2.94 -0.44 -5.09
C VAL A 17 1.57 -1.01 -4.78
N SER A 18 0.68 -0.20 -4.20
CA SER A 18 -0.62 -0.67 -3.72
C SER A 18 -1.55 -1.11 -4.83
N TRP A 19 -1.60 -0.38 -5.95
CA TRP A 19 -2.40 -0.77 -7.11
C TRP A 19 -1.73 -1.82 -7.97
N GLY A 20 -0.40 -1.79 -8.10
CA GLY A 20 0.37 -2.83 -8.75
C GLY A 20 0.11 -4.17 -8.08
N VAL A 21 0.58 -4.37 -6.84
CA VAL A 21 0.44 -5.66 -6.17
C VAL A 21 -1.03 -5.99 -5.85
N GLY A 22 -1.86 -4.99 -5.53
CA GLY A 22 -3.27 -5.17 -5.21
C GLY A 22 -4.11 -5.76 -6.34
N SER A 23 -3.85 -5.35 -7.60
CA SER A 23 -4.62 -5.81 -8.75
C SER A 23 -4.34 -7.29 -9.10
N TYR A 24 -3.12 -7.75 -8.82
CA TYR A 24 -2.68 -9.12 -9.15
C TYR A 24 -2.64 -10.03 -7.92
N THR A 25 -3.12 -9.58 -6.75
CA THR A 25 -3.06 -10.39 -5.50
C THR A 25 -3.73 -11.75 -5.66
N SER A 26 -4.85 -11.83 -6.40
CA SER A 26 -5.54 -13.10 -6.68
C SER A 26 -4.78 -14.03 -7.62
N SER A 27 -3.92 -13.49 -8.47
CA SER A 27 -3.03 -14.26 -9.36
C SER A 27 -1.79 -14.72 -8.58
N ILE A 28 -1.16 -13.80 -7.84
CA ILE A 28 0.02 -14.06 -7.00
C ILE A 28 -0.24 -15.18 -5.97
N PHE A 29 -1.42 -15.18 -5.34
CA PHE A 29 -1.80 -16.19 -4.35
C PHE A 29 -2.91 -17.11 -4.85
N ALA A 30 -2.92 -17.45 -6.13
CA ALA A 30 -3.85 -18.43 -6.69
C ALA A 30 -3.64 -19.80 -6.02
N SER A 31 -4.75 -20.44 -5.61
CA SER A 31 -4.73 -21.82 -5.12
C SER A 31 -5.20 -22.78 -6.21
N SER A 32 -5.03 -24.09 -5.99
CA SER A 32 -5.53 -25.14 -6.90
C SER A 32 -7.04 -25.11 -7.12
N THR A 33 -7.80 -24.49 -6.21
CA THR A 33 -9.25 -24.34 -6.32
C THR A 33 -9.65 -22.87 -6.29
N ARG A 34 -10.74 -22.53 -6.98
CA ARG A 34 -11.30 -21.17 -6.92
C ARG A 34 -11.69 -20.77 -5.49
N ALA A 35 -12.25 -21.71 -4.73
CA ALA A 35 -12.63 -21.49 -3.33
C ALA A 35 -11.41 -21.15 -2.46
N GLY A 36 -10.29 -21.87 -2.62
CA GLY A 36 -9.06 -21.59 -1.86
C GLY A 36 -8.47 -20.21 -2.17
N THR A 37 -8.50 -19.77 -3.44
CA THR A 37 -8.06 -18.41 -3.80
C THR A 37 -8.94 -17.36 -3.13
N ILE A 38 -10.26 -17.55 -3.12
CA ILE A 38 -11.20 -16.66 -2.43
C ILE A 38 -10.89 -16.61 -0.93
N TRP A 39 -10.58 -17.75 -0.30
CA TRP A 39 -10.21 -17.80 1.11
C TRP A 39 -8.93 -17.00 1.41
N TYR A 40 -7.90 -17.12 0.57
CA TYR A 40 -6.69 -16.31 0.73
C TYR A 40 -6.96 -14.81 0.57
N MET A 41 -7.77 -14.42 -0.43
CA MET A 41 -8.15 -13.01 -0.60
C MET A 41 -8.94 -12.49 0.60
N LEU A 42 -9.87 -13.29 1.13
CA LEU A 42 -10.63 -12.92 2.32
C LEU A 42 -9.70 -12.73 3.52
N LEU A 43 -8.78 -13.66 3.76
CA LEU A 43 -7.82 -13.57 4.85
C LEU A 43 -6.96 -12.30 4.76
N ILE A 44 -6.41 -12.01 3.59
CA ILE A 44 -5.60 -10.80 3.36
C ILE A 44 -6.40 -9.53 3.66
N ASN A 45 -7.64 -9.44 3.18
CA ASN A 45 -8.49 -8.27 3.40
C ASN A 45 -8.90 -8.11 4.86
N VAL A 46 -9.24 -9.21 5.54
CA VAL A 46 -9.55 -9.19 6.98
C VAL A 46 -8.31 -8.76 7.77
N MET A 47 -7.12 -9.24 7.41
CA MET A 47 -5.89 -8.82 8.06
C MET A 47 -5.60 -7.33 7.90
N ALA A 48 -6.18 -6.61 6.93
CA ALA A 48 -6.03 -5.15 6.86
C ALA A 48 -6.78 -4.41 7.99
N THR A 49 -7.85 -5.00 8.56
CA THR A 49 -8.73 -4.31 9.52
C THR A 49 -8.05 -3.80 10.80
N PRO A 50 -7.13 -4.53 11.45
CA PRO A 50 -6.34 -3.98 12.56
C PRO A 50 -5.56 -2.73 12.18
N GLY A 51 -5.07 -2.65 10.93
CA GLY A 51 -4.36 -1.47 10.43
C GLY A 51 -5.22 -0.21 10.46
N PHE A 52 -6.49 -0.31 10.05
CA PHE A 52 -7.44 0.80 10.17
C PHE A 52 -7.70 1.20 11.62
N VAL A 53 -7.75 0.25 12.56
CA VAL A 53 -7.91 0.55 13.98
C VAL A 53 -6.67 1.30 14.51
N LEU A 54 -5.46 0.91 14.09
CA LEU A 54 -4.22 1.60 14.50
C LEU A 54 -4.19 3.09 14.10
N THR A 55 -4.99 3.50 13.10
CA THR A 55 -5.06 4.90 12.68
C THR A 55 -5.59 5.85 13.77
N PHE A 56 -6.37 5.35 14.75
CA PHE A 56 -6.85 6.17 15.88
C PHE A 56 -5.70 6.79 16.70
N TRP A 57 -4.52 6.15 16.71
CA TRP A 57 -3.35 6.64 17.43
C TRP A 57 -2.48 7.62 16.62
N MET A 58 -2.81 7.90 15.35
CA MET A 58 -2.07 8.91 14.56
C MET A 58 -2.13 10.32 15.16
N GLY A 59 -3.23 10.62 15.86
CA GLY A 59 -3.39 11.88 16.59
C GLY A 59 -2.33 12.06 17.68
N VAL A 60 -1.89 10.95 18.29
CA VAL A 60 -0.98 10.91 19.44
C VAL A 60 0.48 10.84 19.00
N PHE A 61 0.84 9.91 18.11
CA PHE A 61 2.24 9.69 17.71
C PHE A 61 2.66 10.50 16.47
N GLY A 62 1.70 11.13 15.78
CA GLY A 62 1.96 11.97 14.62
C GLY A 62 1.93 11.22 13.29
N ARG A 63 1.49 11.93 12.24
CA ARG A 63 1.21 11.37 10.91
C ARG A 63 2.48 10.92 10.19
N ARG A 64 3.57 11.68 10.35
CA ARG A 64 4.87 11.37 9.73
C ARG A 64 5.46 10.05 10.23
N ALA A 65 5.36 9.77 11.52
CA ALA A 65 5.86 8.53 12.10
C ALA A 65 5.11 7.32 11.54
N PHE A 66 3.77 7.38 11.53
CA PHE A 66 2.93 6.35 10.92
C PHE A 66 3.23 6.13 9.43
N GLN A 67 3.44 7.21 8.66
CA GLN A 67 3.78 7.10 7.25
C GLN A 67 5.12 6.37 7.04
N LEU A 68 6.16 6.74 7.80
CA LEU A 68 7.49 6.13 7.67
C LEU A 68 7.49 4.66 8.11
N VAL A 69 6.87 4.35 9.26
CA VAL A 69 6.76 2.97 9.75
C VAL A 69 5.94 2.12 8.79
N GLY A 70 4.84 2.65 8.25
CA GLY A 70 4.03 1.96 7.26
C GLY A 70 4.79 1.65 5.98
N PHE A 71 5.48 2.64 5.40
CA PHE A 71 6.31 2.39 4.20
C PHE A 71 7.41 1.37 4.45
N LEU A 72 8.12 1.46 5.58
CA LEU A 72 9.18 0.51 5.92
C LEU A 72 8.62 -0.90 6.14
N GLY A 73 7.51 -1.03 6.88
CA GLY A 73 6.84 -2.30 7.11
C GLY A 73 6.33 -2.92 5.81
N MET A 74 5.75 -2.12 4.92
CA MET A 74 5.35 -2.58 3.59
C MET A 74 6.55 -3.08 2.79
N ALA A 75 7.65 -2.32 2.74
CA ALA A 75 8.84 -2.69 1.99
C ALA A 75 9.46 -4.00 2.50
N LEU A 76 9.58 -4.17 3.82
CA LEU A 76 10.12 -5.39 4.43
C LEU A 76 9.24 -6.61 4.13
N CYS A 77 7.93 -6.48 4.29
CA CYS A 77 7.02 -7.60 4.03
C CYS A 77 7.01 -7.99 2.55
N LEU A 78 6.97 -7.01 1.63
CA LEU A 78 7.05 -7.28 0.19
C LEU A 78 8.40 -7.87 -0.22
N ALA A 79 9.51 -7.43 0.39
CA ALA A 79 10.82 -8.02 0.16
C ALA A 79 10.84 -9.50 0.58
N VAL A 80 10.29 -9.83 1.76
CA VAL A 80 10.18 -11.22 2.23
C VAL A 80 9.32 -12.06 1.28
N VAL A 81 8.17 -11.53 0.83
CA VAL A 81 7.31 -12.22 -0.14
C VAL A 81 8.05 -12.45 -1.45
N GLY A 82 8.75 -11.44 -1.97
CA GLY A 82 9.48 -11.52 -3.24
C GLY A 82 10.63 -12.53 -3.20
N VAL A 83 11.47 -12.53 -2.17
CA VAL A 83 12.63 -13.45 -2.08
C VAL A 83 12.22 -14.89 -1.77
N SER A 84 11.10 -15.08 -1.09
CA SER A 84 10.61 -16.39 -0.66
C SER A 84 9.54 -16.96 -1.61
N PHE A 85 9.23 -16.25 -2.69
CA PHE A 85 8.21 -16.66 -3.65
C PHE A 85 8.56 -18.00 -4.29
N GLY A 86 7.61 -18.93 -4.36
CA GLY A 86 7.82 -20.29 -4.87
C GLY A 86 8.64 -21.23 -3.97
N GLN A 87 9.31 -20.73 -2.94
CA GLN A 87 10.14 -21.54 -2.03
C GLN A 87 9.45 -21.79 -0.67
N ALA A 88 8.74 -20.78 -0.16
CA ALA A 88 8.03 -20.88 1.11
C ALA A 88 6.59 -21.39 0.93
N PRO A 89 5.99 -21.97 1.99
CA PRO A 89 4.58 -22.35 1.96
C PRO A 89 3.68 -21.15 1.63
N GLN A 90 2.77 -21.33 0.68
CA GLN A 90 1.88 -20.27 0.22
C GLN A 90 1.10 -19.60 1.36
N VAL A 91 0.64 -20.37 2.35
CA VAL A 91 -0.05 -19.85 3.54
C VAL A 91 0.82 -18.86 4.31
N LEU A 92 2.12 -19.11 4.43
CA LEU A 92 3.05 -18.21 5.11
C LEU A 92 3.20 -16.89 4.32
N LEU A 93 3.33 -16.98 3.00
CA LEU A 93 3.42 -15.80 2.13
C LEU A 93 2.13 -14.95 2.20
N VAL A 94 0.96 -15.59 2.27
CA VAL A 94 -0.34 -14.93 2.48
C VAL A 94 -0.38 -14.20 3.82
N ILE A 95 0.15 -14.79 4.90
CA ILE A 95 0.20 -14.14 6.22
C ILE A 95 1.14 -12.93 6.19
N VAL A 96 2.34 -13.07 5.60
CA VAL A 96 3.30 -11.95 5.47
C VAL A 96 2.71 -10.84 4.60
N PHE A 97 1.98 -11.19 3.54
CA PHE A 97 1.26 -10.22 2.72
C PHE A 97 0.08 -9.57 3.46
N GLY A 98 -0.63 -10.32 4.30
CA GLY A 98 -1.64 -9.75 5.20
C GLY A 98 -1.03 -8.76 6.21
N LEU A 99 0.17 -9.05 6.72
CA LEU A 99 0.93 -8.12 7.58
C LEU A 99 1.33 -6.85 6.81
N GLN A 100 1.76 -6.98 5.55
CA GLN A 100 1.95 -5.82 4.66
C GLN A 100 0.69 -4.96 4.60
N LYS A 101 -0.50 -5.57 4.51
CA LYS A 101 -1.78 -4.84 4.48
C LYS A 101 -2.13 -4.13 5.79
N ILE A 102 -1.66 -4.61 6.94
CA ILE A 102 -1.75 -3.87 8.20
C ILE A 102 -0.93 -2.59 8.13
N PHE A 103 0.33 -2.68 7.68
CA PHE A 103 1.21 -1.52 7.57
C PHE A 103 0.74 -0.51 6.52
N ASP A 104 0.18 -1.00 5.42
CA ASP A 104 -0.50 -0.21 4.38
C ASP A 104 -1.65 0.60 5.00
N ALA A 105 -2.63 -0.07 5.60
CA ALA A 105 -3.81 0.56 6.17
C ALA A 105 -3.50 1.51 7.33
N ALA A 106 -2.55 1.15 8.21
CA ALA A 106 -2.16 1.98 9.34
C ALA A 106 -1.29 3.18 8.93
N GLY A 107 -0.47 3.04 7.88
CA GLY A 107 0.49 4.05 7.47
C GLY A 107 0.04 4.78 6.21
N PRO A 108 0.74 4.57 5.08
CA PRO A 108 0.55 5.39 3.89
C PRO A 108 -0.86 5.32 3.30
N GLY A 109 -1.64 4.25 3.50
CA GLY A 109 -3.03 4.18 3.04
C GLY A 109 -3.95 5.21 3.66
N ALA A 110 -3.64 5.70 4.87
CA ALA A 110 -4.35 6.80 5.50
C ALA A 110 -3.55 8.11 5.44
N THR A 111 -2.25 8.06 5.72
CA THR A 111 -1.44 9.29 5.87
C THR A 111 -1.22 10.03 4.55
N THR A 112 -1.17 9.33 3.41
CA THR A 112 -1.03 9.99 2.09
C THR A 112 -2.25 10.85 1.74
N PHE A 113 -3.43 10.50 2.25
CA PHE A 113 -4.65 11.29 2.12
C PHE A 113 -4.73 12.42 3.16
N ILE A 114 -4.33 12.14 4.40
CA ILE A 114 -4.45 13.09 5.52
C ILE A 114 -3.42 14.22 5.41
N ILE A 115 -2.14 13.90 5.22
CA ILE A 115 -1.03 14.85 5.30
C ILE A 115 -1.21 16.05 4.33
N PRO A 116 -1.55 15.87 3.04
CA PRO A 116 -1.75 17.02 2.15
C PRO A 116 -2.92 17.90 2.58
N GLY A 117 -3.95 17.34 3.22
CA GLY A 117 -5.08 18.09 3.78
C GLY A 117 -4.70 18.96 4.99
N GLU A 118 -3.72 18.51 5.78
CA GLU A 118 -3.30 19.20 7.02
C GLU A 118 -2.20 20.25 6.77
N ILE A 119 -1.22 19.97 5.91
CA ILE A 119 -0.02 20.81 5.79
C ILE A 119 -0.19 22.02 4.86
N PHE A 120 -1.16 22.00 3.94
CA PHE A 120 -1.35 23.09 3.00
C PHE A 120 -2.27 24.20 3.56
N PRO A 121 -1.89 25.49 3.41
CA PRO A 121 -2.74 26.61 3.77
C PRO A 121 -4.08 26.55 3.02
N THR A 122 -5.17 26.92 3.68
CA THR A 122 -6.55 26.81 3.16
C THR A 122 -6.71 27.37 1.74
N ARG A 123 -6.06 28.51 1.45
CA ARG A 123 -6.11 29.18 0.13
C ARG A 123 -5.59 28.36 -1.06
N VAL A 124 -4.66 27.43 -0.84
CA VAL A 124 -4.05 26.60 -1.90
C VAL A 124 -4.25 25.10 -1.66
N ARG A 125 -4.91 24.74 -0.55
CA ARG A 125 -5.05 23.34 -0.11
C ARG A 125 -5.69 22.48 -1.18
N ALA A 126 -6.79 22.91 -1.77
CA ALA A 126 -7.49 22.14 -2.79
C ALA A 126 -6.59 21.86 -4.01
N SER A 127 -5.89 22.86 -4.52
CA SER A 127 -4.99 22.70 -5.67
C SER A 127 -3.79 21.81 -5.35
N CYS A 128 -3.13 22.01 -4.21
CA CYS A 128 -1.98 21.22 -3.82
C CYS A 128 -2.35 19.76 -3.46
N HIS A 129 -3.48 19.56 -2.79
CA HIS A 129 -4.03 18.22 -2.54
C HIS A 129 -4.41 17.55 -3.87
N GLY A 130 -5.07 18.28 -4.78
CA GLY A 130 -5.43 17.79 -6.11
C GLY A 130 -4.22 17.36 -6.95
N ILE A 131 -3.14 18.15 -6.95
CA ILE A 131 -1.87 17.77 -7.61
C ILE A 131 -1.29 16.51 -6.98
N SER A 132 -1.30 16.41 -5.65
CA SER A 132 -0.80 15.22 -4.94
C SER A 132 -1.62 13.98 -5.26
N ALA A 133 -2.95 14.10 -5.31
CA ALA A 133 -3.87 13.04 -5.67
C ALA A 133 -3.70 12.61 -7.14
N ALA A 134 -3.50 13.56 -8.05
CA ALA A 134 -3.22 13.29 -9.45
C ALA A 134 -1.92 12.50 -9.62
N ALA A 135 -0.87 12.84 -8.85
CA ALA A 135 0.35 12.05 -8.80
C ALA A 135 0.10 10.63 -8.31
N GLY A 136 -0.72 10.43 -7.27
CA GLY A 136 -1.18 9.10 -6.86
C GLY A 136 -1.80 8.31 -8.01
N LYS A 137 -2.77 8.90 -8.74
CA LYS A 137 -3.42 8.24 -9.88
C LYS A 137 -2.46 7.88 -11.02
N LEU A 138 -1.47 8.72 -11.30
CA LEU A 138 -0.40 8.38 -12.24
C LEU A 138 0.43 7.20 -11.73
N GLY A 139 0.73 7.17 -10.44
CA GLY A 139 1.39 6.03 -9.79
C GLY A 139 0.59 4.73 -9.95
N ALA A 140 -0.72 4.78 -9.70
CA ALA A 140 -1.61 3.64 -9.86
C ALA A 140 -1.56 3.07 -11.29
N PHE A 141 -1.62 3.95 -12.30
CA PHE A 141 -1.48 3.58 -13.70
C PHE A 141 -0.14 2.89 -13.97
N VAL A 142 0.98 3.49 -13.53
CA VAL A 142 2.32 2.91 -13.70
C VAL A 142 2.42 1.54 -13.03
N GLY A 143 1.91 1.41 -11.80
CA GLY A 143 1.89 0.15 -11.05
C GLY A 143 1.13 -0.93 -11.79
N MET A 144 -0.13 -0.67 -12.14
CA MET A 144 -0.99 -1.66 -12.81
C MET A 144 -0.48 -2.08 -14.20
N TYR A 145 0.09 -1.13 -14.96
CA TYR A 145 0.57 -1.38 -16.32
C TYR A 145 1.87 -2.18 -16.36
N ASN A 146 2.81 -1.90 -15.45
CA ASN A 146 4.13 -2.56 -15.47
C ASN A 146 4.14 -3.89 -14.71
N PHE A 147 3.20 -4.12 -13.79
CA PHE A 147 3.22 -5.32 -12.95
C PHE A 147 3.10 -6.65 -13.74
N PRO A 148 2.29 -6.78 -14.81
CA PRO A 148 2.28 -8.00 -15.63
C PRO A 148 3.65 -8.37 -16.19
N SER A 149 4.44 -7.37 -16.62
CA SER A 149 5.79 -7.61 -17.13
C SER A 149 6.73 -8.15 -16.05
N VAL A 150 6.49 -7.80 -14.79
CA VAL A 150 7.21 -8.33 -13.62
C VAL A 150 6.69 -9.73 -13.27
N GLU A 151 5.37 -9.95 -13.28
CA GLU A 151 4.74 -11.24 -13.02
C GLU A 151 5.20 -12.32 -14.01
N HIS A 152 5.29 -11.99 -15.30
CA HIS A 152 5.79 -12.92 -16.33
C HIS A 152 7.29 -13.24 -16.23
N ALA A 153 8.06 -12.45 -15.48
CA ALA A 153 9.48 -12.67 -15.25
C ALA A 153 9.78 -13.51 -13.99
N LEU A 154 8.77 -13.76 -13.16
CA LEU A 154 8.82 -14.60 -11.96
C LEU A 154 8.30 -16.02 -12.27
#